data_AF-A0A9W9V4N0-F1
#
_entry.id   AF-A0A9W9V4N0-F1
#
_cell.length_a   1.000
_cell.length_b   1.000
_cell.length_c   1.000
_cell.angle_alpha   90.00
_cell.angle_beta   90.00
_cell.angle_gamma   90.00
#
_symmetry.space_group_name_H-M   'P 1'
#
loop_
_entity.id
_entity.type
_entity.pdbx_description
1 polymer ?
#
loop_
_entity_poly.entity_id
_entity_poly.type
_entity_poly.pdbx_seq_one_letter_code
_entity_poly.pdbx_strand_id
1 'polypeptide(L)'
;MEEQIQQIREHIKSQIPNTINDFLQTVGTTAIRILGDTPNSALDVGDKLGSIRQFALKLEESVRATRPNAETCFLAVNLHPQKHSYFVLDVHNVDYVYETAHTDMTTIPVYVLRLSKRKISIFRQERLDATLAVTLAEMHNGHGQDPLPLVDDYNHTVQYKNPRSLSSR
;
A
#
# COMPACT_ATOMS: atom_id res chain seq x y z
N MET A 1 7.43 26.14 -1.20
CA MET A 1 7.82 24.75 -0.88
C MET A 1 6.65 23.80 -1.09
N GLU A 2 5.48 24.10 -0.50
CA GLU A 2 4.23 23.34 -0.73
C GLU A 2 3.83 23.25 -2.21
N GLU A 3 3.89 24.35 -2.97
CA GLU A 3 3.59 24.34 -4.41
C GLU A 3 4.47 23.37 -5.21
N GLN A 4 5.75 23.26 -4.86
CA GLN A 4 6.68 22.33 -5.52
C GLN A 4 6.35 20.87 -5.18
N ILE A 5 5.99 20.59 -3.91
CA ILE A 5 5.54 19.26 -3.49
C ILE A 5 4.25 18.89 -4.23
N GLN A 6 3.31 19.82 -4.34
CA GLN A 6 2.06 19.63 -5.05
C GLN A 6 2.29 19.35 -6.55
N GLN A 7 3.18 20.10 -7.22
CA GLN A 7 3.55 19.84 -8.61
C GLN A 7 4.18 18.46 -8.79
N ILE A 8 5.09 18.04 -7.90
CA ILE A 8 5.68 16.70 -7.92
C ILE A 8 4.59 15.63 -7.75
N ARG A 9 3.68 15.83 -6.79
CA ARG A 9 2.59 14.89 -6.50
C ARG A 9 1.67 14.72 -7.70
N GLU A 10 1.23 15.81 -8.32
CA GLU A 10 0.37 15.74 -9.50
C GLU A 10 1.09 15.12 -10.71
N HIS A 11 2.39 15.42 -10.89
CA HIS A 11 3.19 14.78 -11.93
C HIS A 11 3.33 13.27 -11.74
N ILE A 12 3.44 12.78 -10.50
CA ILE A 12 3.45 11.35 -10.20
C ILE A 12 2.06 10.76 -10.46
N LYS A 13 1.00 11.39 -9.94
CA LYS A 13 -0.39 10.92 -10.09
C LYS A 13 -0.82 10.80 -11.55
N SER A 14 -0.39 11.70 -12.42
CA SER A 14 -0.74 11.66 -13.84
C SER A 14 -0.17 10.45 -14.59
N GLN A 15 0.88 9.81 -14.07
CA GLN A 15 1.50 8.63 -14.68
C GLN A 15 0.87 7.31 -14.23
N ILE A 16 0.19 7.30 -13.07
CA ILE A 16 -0.38 6.08 -12.47
C ILE A 16 -1.37 5.40 -13.43
N PRO A 17 -2.36 6.08 -14.04
CA PRO A 17 -3.35 5.41 -14.87
C PRO A 17 -2.77 4.59 -16.01
N ASN A 18 -1.88 5.19 -16.81
CA ASN A 18 -1.27 4.49 -17.95
C ASN A 18 -0.37 3.35 -17.49
N THR A 19 0.45 3.57 -16.45
CA THR A 19 1.36 2.53 -15.93
C THR A 19 0.60 1.32 -15.40
N ILE A 20 -0.50 1.56 -14.67
CA ILE A 20 -1.33 0.50 -14.11
C ILE A 20 -2.14 -0.19 -15.20
N ASN A 21 -2.68 0.55 -16.14
CA ASN A 21 -3.36 -0.04 -17.29
C ASN A 21 -2.43 -0.99 -18.05
N ASP A 22 -1.27 -0.51 -18.48
CA ASP A 22 -0.29 -1.31 -19.24
C ASP A 22 0.14 -2.56 -18.44
N PHE A 23 0.41 -2.39 -17.14
CA PHE A 23 0.75 -3.49 -16.26
C PHE A 23 -0.36 -4.54 -16.15
N LEU A 24 -1.61 -4.10 -15.89
CA LEU A 24 -2.75 -5.00 -15.72
C LEU A 24 -3.14 -5.73 -17.01
N GLN A 25 -2.69 -5.29 -18.18
CA GLN A 25 -2.81 -6.09 -19.42
C GLN A 25 -1.82 -7.27 -19.46
N THR A 26 -0.73 -7.21 -18.70
CA THR A 26 0.33 -8.25 -18.71
C THR A 26 0.18 -9.30 -17.62
N VAL A 27 -0.50 -8.97 -16.52
CA VAL A 27 -0.74 -9.90 -15.42
C VAL A 27 -2.11 -10.54 -15.54
N GLY A 28 -2.27 -11.78 -15.08
CA GLY A 28 -3.56 -12.47 -15.08
C GLY A 28 -4.60 -11.81 -14.16
N THR A 29 -5.76 -12.44 -14.02
CA THR A 29 -6.84 -11.99 -13.14
C THR A 29 -6.69 -12.48 -11.70
N THR A 30 -5.60 -13.18 -11.37
CA THR A 30 -5.33 -13.66 -10.01
C THR A 30 -5.13 -12.50 -9.03
N ALA A 31 -5.34 -12.76 -7.73
CA ALA A 31 -5.01 -11.82 -6.67
C ALA A 31 -3.55 -11.34 -6.80
N ILE A 32 -3.34 -10.04 -6.64
CA ILE A 32 -2.00 -9.43 -6.58
C ILE A 32 -1.94 -8.42 -5.45
N ARG A 33 -0.74 -8.18 -4.94
CA ARG A 33 -0.46 -7.18 -3.92
C ARG A 33 0.47 -6.12 -4.47
N ILE A 34 0.04 -4.87 -4.43
CA ILE A 34 0.85 -3.73 -4.88
C ILE A 34 1.47 -3.05 -3.65
N LEU A 35 2.80 -3.08 -3.57
CA LEU A 35 3.57 -2.29 -2.61
C LEU A 35 3.94 -0.95 -3.27
N GLY A 36 3.30 0.13 -2.83
CA GLY A 36 3.62 1.48 -3.23
C GLY A 36 4.88 1.98 -2.53
N ASP A 37 5.94 2.23 -3.30
CA ASP A 37 7.21 2.80 -2.84
C ASP A 37 7.21 4.30 -3.13
N THR A 38 6.92 5.12 -2.11
CA THR A 38 6.59 6.55 -2.27
C THR A 38 7.72 7.45 -1.77
N PRO A 39 8.31 8.31 -2.61
CA PRO A 39 9.35 9.22 -2.15
C PRO A 39 8.76 10.30 -1.24
N ASN A 40 9.33 10.46 -0.05
CA ASN A 40 8.87 11.42 0.97
C ASN A 40 8.88 12.87 0.46
N SER A 41 9.69 13.18 -0.54
CA SER A 41 9.69 14.48 -1.22
C SER A 41 8.41 14.79 -2.02
N ALA A 42 7.49 13.84 -2.17
CA ALA A 42 6.15 14.02 -2.75
C ALA A 42 5.04 14.03 -1.69
N LEU A 43 5.39 13.84 -0.42
CA LEU A 43 4.47 13.84 0.71
C LEU A 43 4.42 15.22 1.35
N ASP A 44 3.23 15.61 1.79
CA ASP A 44 3.06 16.76 2.66
C ASP A 44 3.72 16.46 4.01
N VAL A 45 4.51 17.40 4.51
CA VAL A 45 5.18 17.25 5.81
C VAL A 45 4.16 17.33 6.95
N GLY A 46 3.09 18.11 6.79
CA GLY A 46 2.01 18.23 7.77
C GLY A 46 0.97 17.10 7.68
N ASP A 47 0.90 16.41 6.54
CA ASP A 47 -0.04 15.31 6.31
C ASP A 47 0.50 14.24 5.34
N LYS A 48 1.49 13.48 5.81
CA LYS A 48 2.09 12.39 5.03
C LYS A 48 1.05 11.30 4.68
N LEU A 49 0.20 10.95 5.63
CA LEU A 49 -0.83 9.91 5.44
C LEU A 49 -1.86 10.35 4.40
N GLY A 50 -2.36 11.57 4.46
CA GLY A 50 -3.28 12.11 3.44
C GLY A 50 -2.64 12.14 2.05
N SER A 51 -1.35 12.47 1.97
CA SER A 51 -0.61 12.40 0.70
C SER A 51 -0.52 10.97 0.14
N ILE A 52 -0.25 9.97 0.99
CA ILE A 52 -0.25 8.55 0.58
C ILE A 52 -1.65 8.10 0.16
N ARG A 53 -2.70 8.49 0.90
CA ARG A 53 -4.09 8.18 0.56
C ARG A 53 -4.47 8.67 -0.84
N GLN A 54 -3.96 9.82 -1.28
CA GLN A 54 -4.18 10.30 -2.65
C GLN A 54 -3.53 9.40 -3.71
N PHE A 55 -2.35 8.84 -3.45
CA PHE A 55 -1.72 7.90 -4.37
C PHE A 55 -2.45 6.54 -4.39
N ALA A 56 -2.84 6.03 -3.22
CA ALA A 56 -3.62 4.81 -3.09
C ALA A 56 -4.97 4.93 -3.81
N LEU A 57 -5.72 6.02 -3.56
CA LEU A 57 -6.97 6.31 -4.25
C LEU A 57 -6.78 6.37 -5.77
N LYS A 58 -5.71 7.03 -6.23
CA LYS A 58 -5.45 7.13 -7.68
C LYS A 58 -5.13 5.76 -8.30
N LEU A 59 -4.43 4.92 -7.55
CA LEU A 59 -4.16 3.54 -7.94
C LEU A 59 -5.46 2.72 -8.00
N GLU A 60 -6.33 2.80 -6.99
CA GLU A 60 -7.64 2.14 -6.96
C GLU A 60 -8.54 2.56 -8.14
N GLU A 61 -8.64 3.86 -8.42
CA GLU A 61 -9.35 4.37 -9.60
C GLU A 61 -8.81 3.77 -10.90
N SER A 62 -7.48 3.67 -11.02
CA SER A 62 -6.83 3.14 -12.21
C SER A 62 -7.06 1.63 -12.36
N VAL A 63 -7.01 0.87 -11.26
CA VAL A 63 -7.36 -0.54 -11.23
C VAL A 63 -8.81 -0.73 -11.66
N ARG A 64 -9.76 0.03 -11.10
CA ARG A 64 -11.18 -0.07 -11.44
C ARG A 64 -11.47 0.30 -12.89
N ALA A 65 -10.76 1.29 -13.44
CA ALA A 65 -10.90 1.67 -14.84
C ALA A 65 -10.45 0.55 -15.81
N THR A 66 -9.40 -0.20 -15.46
CA THR A 66 -8.90 -1.31 -16.29
C THR A 66 -9.60 -2.64 -16.00
N ARG A 67 -10.01 -2.86 -14.74
CA ARG A 67 -10.65 -4.09 -14.24
C ARG A 67 -11.83 -3.72 -13.34
N PRO A 68 -13.01 -3.43 -13.91
CA PRO A 68 -14.18 -2.96 -13.15
C PRO A 68 -14.65 -3.92 -12.05
N ASN A 69 -14.40 -5.22 -12.22
CA ASN A 69 -14.79 -6.27 -11.27
C ASN A 69 -13.68 -6.62 -10.26
N ALA A 70 -12.52 -5.97 -10.32
CA ALA A 70 -11.47 -6.21 -9.34
C ALA A 70 -11.76 -5.43 -8.06
N GLU A 71 -11.94 -6.15 -6.96
CA GLU A 71 -12.00 -5.55 -5.62
C GLU A 71 -10.62 -5.03 -5.22
N THR A 72 -10.58 -3.89 -4.53
CA THR A 72 -9.34 -3.33 -4.00
C THR A 72 -9.45 -3.18 -2.50
N CYS A 73 -8.35 -3.44 -1.78
CA CYS A 73 -8.29 -3.27 -0.33
C CYS A 73 -7.03 -2.50 0.06
N PHE A 74 -7.21 -1.30 0.61
CA PHE A 74 -6.11 -0.46 1.07
C PHE A 74 -5.69 -0.86 2.50
N LEU A 75 -4.69 -1.72 2.60
CA LEU A 75 -4.39 -2.47 3.82
C LEU A 75 -3.55 -1.69 4.83
N ALA A 76 -2.42 -1.13 4.40
CA ALA A 76 -1.43 -0.64 5.34
C ALA A 76 -0.60 0.52 4.80
N VAL A 77 -0.04 1.30 5.72
CA VAL A 77 0.89 2.41 5.47
C VAL A 77 2.02 2.37 6.49
N ASN A 78 3.26 2.40 6.00
CA ASN A 78 4.45 2.58 6.82
C ASN A 78 5.07 3.94 6.50
N LEU A 79 4.95 4.89 7.42
CA LEU A 79 5.59 6.21 7.31
C LEU A 79 7.00 6.12 7.87
N HIS A 80 8.00 6.51 7.07
CA HIS A 80 9.39 6.56 7.56
C HIS A 80 9.92 8.00 7.55
N PRO A 81 10.88 8.33 8.44
CA PRO A 81 11.53 9.64 8.48
C PRO A 81 12.51 9.87 7.32
N GLN A 82 12.93 8.79 6.66
CA GLN A 82 13.98 8.81 5.65
C GLN A 82 13.44 9.24 4.27
N LYS A 83 13.91 8.60 3.20
CA LYS A 83 13.64 9.02 1.83
C LYS A 83 12.30 8.56 1.30
N HIS A 84 11.77 7.43 1.78
CA HIS A 84 10.58 6.79 1.21
C HIS A 84 9.65 6.28 2.31
N SER A 85 8.36 6.31 2.04
CA SER A 85 7.30 5.69 2.83
C SER A 85 6.51 4.72 1.95
N TYR A 86 5.84 3.76 2.56
CA TYR A 86 5.26 2.63 1.85
C TYR A 86 3.78 2.50 2.12
N PHE A 87 3.07 1.93 1.15
CA PHE A 87 1.66 1.61 1.31
C PHE A 87 1.34 0.30 0.59
N VAL A 88 0.31 -0.41 1.05
CA VAL A 88 -0.08 -1.71 0.48
C VAL A 88 -1.52 -1.65 -0.01
N LEU A 89 -1.72 -2.00 -1.27
CA LEU A 89 -3.03 -2.19 -1.88
C LEU A 89 -3.14 -3.62 -2.43
N ASP A 90 -4.11 -4.39 -1.94
CA ASP A 90 -4.47 -5.66 -2.55
C ASP A 90 -5.45 -5.43 -3.70
N VAL A 91 -5.30 -6.21 -4.77
CA VAL A 91 -6.17 -6.21 -5.94
C VAL A 91 -6.67 -7.62 -6.18
N HIS A 92 -7.99 -7.77 -6.21
CA HIS A 92 -8.72 -9.02 -6.40
C HIS A 92 -8.35 -10.13 -5.38
N ASN A 93 -8.03 -9.73 -4.15
CA ASN A 93 -7.85 -10.66 -3.03
C ASN A 93 -9.21 -10.92 -2.35
N VAL A 94 -10.08 -11.68 -3.03
CA VAL A 94 -11.46 -11.96 -2.59
C VAL A 94 -11.52 -12.83 -1.33
N ASP A 95 -10.44 -13.53 -1.01
CA ASP A 95 -10.32 -14.39 0.17
C ASP A 95 -9.83 -13.61 1.41
N TYR A 96 -9.60 -12.31 1.30
CA TYR A 96 -9.19 -11.46 2.42
C TYR A 96 -10.32 -11.34 3.45
N VAL A 97 -10.04 -11.77 4.69
CA VAL A 97 -10.96 -11.66 5.83
C VAL A 97 -10.29 -10.87 6.95
N TYR A 98 -10.76 -9.64 7.19
CA TYR A 98 -10.14 -8.71 8.15
C TYR A 98 -10.03 -9.31 9.56
N GLU A 99 -11.03 -10.07 10.01
CA GLU A 99 -11.13 -10.65 11.35
C GLU A 99 -9.98 -11.65 11.61
N THR A 100 -9.62 -12.44 10.60
CA THR A 100 -8.57 -13.47 10.68
C THR A 100 -7.23 -13.02 10.09
N ALA A 101 -7.13 -11.81 9.53
CA ALA A 101 -5.95 -11.32 8.82
C ALA A 101 -4.64 -11.35 9.66
N HIS A 102 -4.74 -11.30 10.99
CA HIS A 102 -3.60 -11.44 11.91
C HIS A 102 -2.93 -12.83 11.95
N THR A 103 -3.58 -13.86 11.42
CA THR A 103 -3.01 -15.20 11.26
C THR A 103 -2.89 -15.61 9.80
N ASP A 104 -3.30 -14.75 8.87
CA ASP A 104 -3.25 -15.03 7.44
C ASP A 104 -1.86 -14.70 6.87
N MET A 105 -1.10 -15.74 6.56
CA MET A 105 0.22 -15.62 5.92
C MET A 105 0.18 -16.07 4.45
N THR A 106 -1.00 -16.07 3.83
CA THR A 106 -1.17 -16.48 2.44
C THR A 106 -0.30 -15.63 1.52
N THR A 107 0.53 -16.31 0.72
CA THR A 107 1.46 -15.66 -0.20
C THR A 107 0.73 -15.19 -1.44
N ILE A 108 0.70 -13.88 -1.65
CA ILE A 108 0.12 -13.24 -2.84
C ILE A 108 1.26 -12.64 -3.67
N PRO A 109 1.27 -12.77 -5.01
CA PRO A 109 2.29 -12.16 -5.85
C PRO A 109 2.42 -10.64 -5.62
N VAL A 110 3.58 -10.22 -5.14
CA VAL A 110 3.88 -8.81 -4.86
C VAL A 110 4.49 -8.09 -6.07
N TYR A 111 3.96 -6.92 -6.38
CA TYR A 111 4.49 -5.98 -7.36
C TYR A 111 4.82 -4.66 -6.67
N VAL A 112 6.02 -4.14 -6.92
CA VAL A 112 6.45 -2.87 -6.35
C VAL A 112 6.12 -1.76 -7.33
N LEU A 113 5.18 -0.88 -6.97
CA LEU A 113 4.93 0.37 -7.68
C LEU A 113 5.89 1.43 -7.13
N ARG A 114 7.02 1.60 -7.81
CA ARG A 114 7.99 2.65 -7.48
C ARG A 114 7.53 3.98 -8.04
N LEU A 115 7.08 4.85 -7.15
CA LEU A 115 6.77 6.24 -7.46
C LEU A 115 8.05 7.05 -7.54
N SER A 116 8.12 7.99 -8.47
CA SER A 116 9.33 8.75 -8.77
C SER A 116 9.00 10.06 -9.44
N LYS A 117 9.79 11.10 -9.16
CA LYS A 117 9.63 12.42 -9.79
C LYS A 117 9.86 12.44 -11.30
N ARG A 118 10.45 11.38 -11.86
CA ARG A 118 10.77 11.28 -13.30
C ARG A 118 9.82 10.34 -14.02
N LYS A 119 9.95 9.04 -13.74
CA LYS A 119 9.15 7.99 -14.36
C LYS A 119 8.81 6.96 -13.31
N ILE A 120 7.52 6.67 -13.15
CA ILE A 120 7.08 5.59 -12.28
C ILE A 120 7.31 4.23 -12.96
N SER A 121 7.49 3.18 -12.17
CA SER A 121 7.67 1.82 -12.69
C SER A 121 7.00 0.82 -11.77
N ILE A 122 6.45 -0.24 -12.34
CA ILE A 122 5.93 -1.38 -11.60
C ILE A 122 6.63 -2.65 -12.05
N PHE A 123 7.06 -3.48 -11.09
CA PHE A 123 7.79 -4.71 -11.38
C PHE A 123 7.52 -5.76 -10.31
N ARG A 124 7.63 -7.03 -10.71
CA ARG A 124 7.47 -8.20 -9.84
C ARG A 124 8.60 -8.28 -8.82
N GLN A 125 8.29 -8.64 -7.58
CA GLN A 125 9.30 -8.86 -6.54
C GLN A 125 8.97 -10.09 -5.68
N GLU A 126 9.39 -11.28 -6.13
CA GLU A 126 9.02 -12.58 -5.54
C GLU A 126 9.45 -12.74 -4.09
N ARG A 127 10.62 -12.22 -3.74
CA ARG A 127 11.14 -12.27 -2.36
C ARG A 127 10.23 -11.56 -1.34
N LEU A 128 9.33 -10.68 -1.80
CA LEU A 128 8.41 -9.96 -0.93
C LEU A 128 7.09 -10.70 -0.70
N ASP A 129 6.77 -11.78 -1.43
CA ASP A 129 5.48 -12.46 -1.30
C ASP A 129 5.22 -12.95 0.12
N ALA A 130 6.12 -13.81 0.61
CA ALA A 130 6.04 -14.33 1.97
C ALA A 130 6.35 -13.24 3.01
N THR A 131 7.39 -12.43 2.75
CA THR A 131 7.81 -11.38 3.69
C THR A 131 6.66 -10.42 3.98
N LEU A 132 5.97 -9.92 2.95
CA LEU A 132 4.90 -8.94 3.11
C LEU A 132 3.63 -9.56 3.69
N ALA A 133 3.34 -10.84 3.39
CA ALA A 133 2.25 -11.57 4.04
C ALA A 133 2.46 -11.66 5.57
N VAL A 134 3.67 -12.06 5.99
CA VAL A 134 4.04 -12.12 7.42
C VAL A 134 3.97 -10.73 8.06
N THR A 135 4.54 -9.70 7.43
CA THR A 135 4.50 -8.34 7.95
C THR A 135 3.07 -7.83 8.13
N LEU A 136 2.17 -8.07 7.17
CA LEU A 136 0.77 -7.64 7.30
C LEU A 136 0.04 -8.39 8.41
N ALA A 137 0.27 -9.70 8.55
CA ALA A 137 -0.29 -10.48 9.67
C ALA A 137 0.18 -9.94 11.02
N GLU A 138 1.47 -9.60 11.15
CA GLU A 138 2.03 -8.97 12.35
C GLU A 138 1.44 -7.59 12.62
N MET A 139 1.26 -6.75 11.60
CA MET A 139 0.59 -5.46 11.73
C MET A 139 -0.87 -5.62 12.19
N HIS A 140 -1.62 -6.53 11.57
CA HIS A 140 -3.00 -6.85 11.99
C HIS A 140 -3.07 -7.36 13.42
N ASN A 141 -2.10 -8.20 13.81
CA ASN A 141 -1.99 -8.65 15.19
C ASN A 141 -1.76 -7.44 16.11
N GLY A 142 -0.77 -6.59 15.84
CA GLY A 142 -0.38 -5.46 16.67
C GLY A 142 -1.45 -4.38 16.82
N HIS A 143 -2.11 -4.02 15.72
CA HIS A 143 -3.14 -2.99 15.67
C HIS A 143 -4.50 -3.41 16.23
N GLY A 144 -4.69 -4.70 16.58
CA GLY A 144 -5.97 -5.15 17.12
C GLY A 144 -7.10 -4.94 16.09
N GLN A 145 -8.13 -4.19 16.47
CA GLN A 145 -9.31 -3.94 15.64
C GLN A 145 -9.32 -2.54 14.98
N ASP A 146 -8.15 -1.89 14.86
CA ASP A 146 -8.05 -0.59 14.19
C ASP A 146 -8.53 -0.66 12.73
N PRO A 147 -9.30 0.33 12.24
CA PRO A 147 -9.78 0.33 10.87
C PRO A 147 -8.64 0.44 9.85
N LEU A 148 -8.88 -0.08 8.64
CA LEU A 148 -7.95 0.06 7.53
C LEU A 148 -7.87 1.52 6.99
N PRO A 149 -6.72 1.94 6.44
CA PRO A 149 -5.45 1.23 6.45
C PRO A 149 -4.83 1.23 7.85
N LEU A 150 -4.12 0.16 8.21
CA LEU A 150 -3.26 0.13 9.38
C LEU A 150 -2.07 1.06 9.17
N VAL A 151 -1.68 1.82 10.19
CA VAL A 151 -0.64 2.85 10.04
C VAL A 151 0.44 2.68 11.09
N ASP A 152 1.63 2.30 10.64
CA ASP A 152 2.86 2.41 11.42
C ASP A 152 3.57 3.71 11.07
N ASP A 153 3.75 4.57 12.08
CA ASP A 153 4.54 5.79 11.94
C ASP A 153 5.93 5.65 12.60
N TYR A 154 6.92 5.29 11.79
CA TYR A 154 8.32 5.17 12.19
C TYR A 154 9.04 6.52 12.32
N ASN A 155 8.35 7.67 12.16
CA ASN A 155 8.87 8.95 12.66
C ASN A 155 8.89 8.95 14.21
N HIS A 156 8.16 8.03 14.83
CA HIS A 156 8.11 7.79 16.27
C HIS A 156 8.34 6.30 16.57
N THR A 157 8.48 5.96 17.85
CA THR A 157 8.48 4.55 18.27
C THR A 157 7.08 3.98 18.10
N VAL A 158 6.92 3.03 17.19
CA VAL A 158 5.68 2.26 17.03
C VAL A 158 5.44 1.42 18.27
N GLN A 159 4.26 1.55 18.88
CA GLN A 159 3.85 0.78 20.05
C GLN A 159 2.44 0.24 19.85
N TYR A 160 2.32 -1.08 19.85
CA TYR A 160 1.05 -1.79 19.77
C TYR A 160 0.42 -1.88 21.16
N LYS A 161 -0.79 -1.34 21.31
CA LYS A 161 -1.48 -1.27 22.61
C LYS A 161 -2.34 -2.49 22.90
N ASN A 162 -2.96 -3.07 21.87
CA ASN A 162 -3.98 -4.12 22.04
C ASN A 162 -3.82 -5.22 20.98
N PRO A 163 -2.76 -6.04 21.04
CA PRO A 163 -2.58 -7.05 20.02
C PRO A 163 -3.64 -8.17 20.11
N ARG A 164 -4.11 -8.67 18.95
CA ARG A 164 -5.17 -9.69 18.87
C ARG A 164 -4.80 -10.97 19.60
N SER A 165 -3.54 -11.39 19.49
CA SER A 165 -2.99 -12.56 20.20
C SER A 165 -3.00 -12.44 21.73
N LEU A 166 -3.06 -11.22 22.30
CA LEU A 166 -3.19 -11.02 23.75
C LEU A 166 -4.66 -10.83 24.19
N SER A 167 -5.60 -10.77 23.24
CA SER A 167 -7.04 -10.62 23.54
C SER A 167 -7.68 -11.90 24.12
N SER A 168 -6.89 -12.94 24.37
CA SER A 168 -7.30 -14.14 25.10
C SER A 168 -7.07 -13.96 26.61
N ARG A 169 -8.09 -13.46 27.31
CA ARG A 169 -8.51 -13.89 28.65
C ARG A 169 -9.86 -13.31 29.03
#